data_AF-A0AAN0NGY1-F1
#
_entry.id   AF-A0AAN0NGY1-F1
#
_cell.length_a   1.000
_cell.length_b   1.000
_cell.length_c   1.000
_cell.angle_alpha   90.00
_cell.angle_beta   90.00
_cell.angle_gamma   90.00
#
_symmetry.space_group_name_H-M   'P 1'
#
loop_
_entity.id
_entity.type
_entity.pdbx_description
1 polymer ?
#
loop_
_entity_poly.entity_id
_entity_poly.type
_entity_poly.pdbx_seq_one_letter_code
_entity_poly.pdbx_strand_id
1 'polypeptide(L)'
;MTRMTLSIVTLAALAACAATPNDPTVSALDVDIAMFEARRISDLPVTNPIDLPSGGVTYRGQLGADVSGDAQGSILGDMIMLVDFGDNDIAGNVTNLNLIDPNGEPNQRFDGDLQIAGTETGGGLDAFASGQILGVDNEGYTVDSRMVLILDGDVYNDTREGDAVFGSATGTSTGDFNMNVDGVFFGTAN
;
A
#
# COMPACT_ATOMS: atom_id res chain seq x y z
N MET A 1 47.36 18.48 54.93
CA MET A 1 46.06 17.80 54.78
C MET A 1 45.45 18.24 53.46
N THR A 2 45.62 17.43 52.41
CA THR A 2 45.22 17.73 51.03
C THR A 2 43.81 17.15 50.83
N ARG A 3 42.79 18.01 50.65
CA ARG A 3 41.44 17.59 50.28
C ARG A 3 41.33 17.61 48.76
N MET A 4 41.20 16.43 48.16
CA MET A 4 41.00 16.24 46.73
C MET A 4 39.50 16.06 46.48
N THR A 5 38.84 17.12 46.03
CA THR A 5 37.41 17.12 45.67
C THR A 5 37.26 16.54 44.26
N LEU A 6 36.89 15.27 44.15
CA LEU A 6 36.45 14.68 42.88
C LEU A 6 35.07 15.24 42.55
N SER A 7 34.99 16.04 41.48
CA SER A 7 33.72 16.46 40.89
C SER A 7 33.25 15.37 39.94
N ILE A 8 32.23 14.61 40.34
CA ILE A 8 31.56 13.64 39.48
C ILE A 8 30.64 14.44 38.54
N VAL A 9 31.05 14.57 37.28
CA VAL A 9 30.19 15.07 36.21
C VAL A 9 29.23 13.92 35.85
N THR A 10 28.00 13.96 36.34
CA THR A 10 26.93 13.08 35.92
C THR A 10 26.54 13.44 34.49
N LEU A 11 27.04 12.65 33.53
CA LEU A 11 26.59 12.68 32.14
C LEU A 11 25.16 12.10 32.11
N ALA A 12 24.15 12.97 32.06
CA ALA A 12 22.79 12.55 31.77
C ALA A 12 22.73 12.13 30.30
N ALA A 13 22.92 10.84 30.03
CA ALA A 13 22.60 10.26 28.74
C ALA A 13 21.08 10.36 28.56
N LEU A 14 20.62 11.36 27.80
CA LEU A 14 19.31 11.30 27.19
C LEU A 14 19.36 10.12 26.21
N ALA A 15 18.88 8.97 26.64
CA ALA A 15 18.51 7.91 25.70
C ALA A 15 17.41 8.50 24.84
N ALA A 16 17.74 8.89 23.61
CA ALA A 16 16.74 9.04 22.57
C ALA A 16 16.04 7.68 22.48
N CYS A 17 14.80 7.59 22.93
CA CYS A 17 13.98 6.42 22.68
C CYS A 17 13.79 6.37 21.16
N ALA A 18 14.56 5.53 20.48
CA ALA A 18 14.25 5.13 19.12
C ALA A 18 12.79 4.62 19.14
N ALA A 19 11.96 5.20 18.29
CA ALA A 19 10.63 4.68 18.04
C ALA A 19 10.78 3.25 17.51
N THR A 20 10.03 2.31 18.07
CA THR A 20 9.97 0.96 17.55
C THR A 20 9.04 0.96 16.33
N PRO A 21 9.44 0.36 15.20
CA PRO A 21 8.53 0.16 14.07
C PRO A 21 7.26 -0.57 14.53
N ASN A 22 6.13 -0.26 13.91
CA ASN A 22 4.94 -1.08 14.12
C ASN A 22 5.18 -2.47 13.53
N ASP A 23 4.89 -3.51 14.31
CA ASP A 23 5.05 -4.88 13.86
C ASP A 23 4.23 -5.11 12.57
N PRO A 24 4.80 -5.81 11.57
CA PRO A 24 4.08 -6.17 10.37
C PRO A 24 2.91 -7.10 10.70
N THR A 25 1.84 -6.98 9.92
CA THR A 25 0.62 -7.82 10.07
C THR A 25 0.54 -8.93 9.04
N VAL A 26 1.43 -8.90 8.05
CA VAL A 26 1.54 -9.92 7.00
C VAL A 26 2.78 -10.77 7.24
N SER A 27 2.75 -12.01 6.76
CA SER A 27 3.88 -12.92 6.70
C SER A 27 4.47 -12.98 5.28
N ALA A 28 5.67 -13.54 5.12
CA ALA A 28 6.24 -13.81 3.80
C ALA A 28 5.32 -14.71 2.94
N LEU A 29 4.61 -15.66 3.56
CA LEU A 29 3.63 -16.49 2.85
C LEU A 29 2.45 -15.68 2.31
N ASP A 30 1.99 -14.67 3.03
CA ASP A 30 0.90 -13.80 2.56
C ASP A 30 1.34 -12.97 1.34
N VAL A 31 2.60 -12.55 1.32
CA VAL A 31 3.21 -11.87 0.16
C VAL A 31 3.26 -12.81 -1.05
N ASP A 32 3.71 -14.05 -0.88
CA ASP A 32 3.75 -15.05 -1.96
C ASP A 32 2.34 -15.33 -2.52
N ILE A 33 1.34 -15.45 -1.64
CA ILE A 33 -0.07 -15.66 -2.02
C ILE A 33 -0.58 -14.45 -2.82
N ALA A 34 -0.29 -13.23 -2.36
CA ALA A 34 -0.66 -12.00 -3.05
C ALA A 34 -0.07 -11.95 -4.47
N MET A 35 1.23 -12.24 -4.62
CA MET A 35 1.89 -12.26 -5.92
C MET A 35 1.36 -13.35 -6.85
N PHE A 36 1.00 -14.51 -6.31
CA PHE A 36 0.35 -15.57 -7.09
C PHE A 36 -1.02 -15.13 -7.59
N GLU A 37 -1.83 -14.50 -6.74
CA GLU A 37 -3.17 -14.04 -7.10
C GLU A 37 -3.13 -12.91 -8.13
N ALA A 38 -2.21 -11.94 -7.97
CA ALA A 38 -2.01 -10.87 -8.95
C ALA A 38 -1.74 -11.43 -10.36
N ARG A 39 -0.85 -12.44 -10.46
CA ARG A 39 -0.54 -13.12 -11.73
C ARG A 39 -1.72 -13.90 -12.28
N ARG A 40 -2.49 -14.56 -11.41
CA ARG A 40 -3.68 -15.31 -11.83
C ARG A 40 -4.72 -14.36 -12.46
N ILE A 41 -4.99 -13.23 -11.82
CA ILE A 41 -5.98 -12.26 -12.29
C ILE A 41 -5.48 -11.55 -13.56
N SER A 42 -4.18 -11.23 -13.67
CA SER A 42 -3.63 -10.58 -14.86
C SER A 42 -3.81 -11.38 -16.16
N ASP A 43 -3.95 -12.70 -16.03
CA ASP A 43 -4.14 -13.63 -17.16
C ASP A 43 -5.61 -13.84 -17.53
N LEU A 44 -6.56 -13.24 -16.78
CA LEU A 44 -7.99 -13.34 -17.05
C LEU A 44 -8.39 -12.51 -18.29
N PRO A 45 -9.51 -12.85 -18.94
CA PRO A 45 -10.05 -12.01 -20.01
C PRO A 45 -10.68 -10.73 -19.45
N VAL A 46 -10.36 -9.59 -20.08
CA VAL A 46 -11.01 -8.31 -19.82
C VAL A 46 -12.52 -8.41 -20.10
N THR A 47 -13.34 -7.83 -19.24
CA THR A 47 -14.79 -7.82 -19.39
C THR A 47 -15.20 -6.95 -20.58
N ASN A 48 -16.10 -7.45 -21.42
CA ASN A 48 -16.67 -6.66 -22.50
C ASN A 48 -17.55 -5.54 -21.92
N PRO A 49 -17.47 -4.30 -22.41
CA PRO A 49 -18.32 -3.21 -21.92
C PRO A 49 -19.82 -3.49 -21.84
N ILE A 50 -20.36 -4.37 -22.70
CA ILE A 50 -21.78 -4.74 -22.68
C ILE A 50 -22.14 -5.72 -21.55
N ASP A 51 -21.15 -6.44 -21.03
CA ASP A 51 -21.29 -7.46 -19.99
C ASP A 51 -20.93 -6.89 -18.61
N LEU A 52 -20.66 -5.58 -18.51
CA LEU A 52 -20.38 -4.92 -17.24
C LEU A 52 -21.63 -4.89 -16.34
N PRO A 53 -21.44 -4.96 -15.02
CA PRO A 53 -22.53 -4.73 -14.06
C PRO A 53 -23.21 -3.37 -14.28
N SER A 54 -24.47 -3.25 -13.88
CA SER A 54 -25.27 -2.01 -14.06
C SER A 54 -25.29 -1.09 -12.81
N GLY A 55 -24.53 -1.41 -11.77
CA GLY A 55 -24.42 -0.61 -10.56
C GLY A 55 -23.19 -1.01 -9.73
N GLY A 56 -23.09 -0.49 -8.51
CA GLY A 56 -21.93 -0.71 -7.62
C GLY A 56 -21.49 -2.16 -7.38
N VAL A 57 -20.21 -2.44 -7.64
CA VAL A 57 -19.53 -3.69 -7.26
C VAL A 57 -18.34 -3.38 -6.35
N THR A 58 -18.24 -4.06 -5.21
CA THR A 58 -17.08 -3.95 -4.31
C THR A 58 -16.10 -5.09 -4.56
N TYR A 59 -14.91 -4.72 -5.02
CA TYR A 59 -13.76 -5.60 -5.15
C TYR A 59 -12.92 -5.55 -3.88
N ARG A 60 -12.51 -6.72 -3.41
CA ARG A 60 -11.60 -6.88 -2.27
C ARG A 60 -10.35 -7.58 -2.77
N GLY A 61 -9.21 -7.03 -2.41
CA GLY A 61 -7.92 -7.58 -2.81
C GLY A 61 -6.79 -6.77 -2.23
N GLN A 62 -5.75 -6.55 -3.01
CA GLN A 62 -4.49 -5.99 -2.51
C GLN A 62 -3.89 -5.01 -3.50
N LEU A 63 -3.06 -4.13 -2.97
CA LEU A 63 -2.11 -3.31 -3.71
C LEU A 63 -0.71 -3.80 -3.36
N GLY A 64 0.05 -4.24 -4.35
CA GLY A 64 1.43 -4.71 -4.20
C GLY A 64 2.36 -3.93 -5.10
N ALA A 65 3.40 -3.31 -4.56
CA ALA A 65 4.30 -2.47 -5.35
C ALA A 65 5.74 -2.50 -4.85
N ASP A 66 6.69 -2.43 -5.78
CA ASP A 66 8.09 -2.21 -5.46
C ASP A 66 8.29 -0.76 -5.01
N VAL A 67 9.16 -0.58 -4.01
CA VAL A 67 9.52 0.73 -3.48
C VAL A 67 11.03 0.97 -3.55
N SER A 68 11.39 2.20 -3.93
CA SER A 68 12.77 2.66 -3.98
C SER A 68 12.90 4.09 -3.47
N GLY A 69 14.07 4.46 -2.96
CA GLY A 69 14.32 5.78 -2.36
C GLY A 69 14.84 5.63 -0.93
N ASP A 70 14.19 6.31 0.01
CA ASP A 70 14.55 6.28 1.44
C ASP A 70 14.23 4.92 2.09
N ALA A 71 13.31 4.16 1.50
CA ALA A 71 13.08 2.75 1.77
C ALA A 71 13.29 1.92 0.49
N GLN A 72 13.63 0.63 0.66
CA GLN A 72 13.84 -0.31 -0.43
C GLN A 72 13.13 -1.63 -0.12
N GLY A 73 12.55 -2.24 -1.15
CA GLY A 73 11.82 -3.50 -1.05
C GLY A 73 10.49 -3.38 -1.76
N SER A 74 9.41 -3.81 -1.11
CA SER A 74 8.04 -3.67 -1.63
C SER A 74 7.05 -3.27 -0.55
N ILE A 75 5.87 -2.83 -0.95
CA ILE A 75 4.72 -2.60 -0.08
C ILE A 75 3.60 -3.57 -0.46
N LEU A 76 2.86 -4.01 0.55
CA LEU A 76 1.61 -4.76 0.39
C LEU A 76 0.53 -4.13 1.27
N GLY A 77 -0.58 -3.72 0.67
CA GLY A 77 -1.73 -3.15 1.35
C GLY A 77 -3.02 -3.88 1.01
N ASP A 78 -3.96 -3.86 1.94
CA ASP A 78 -5.31 -4.40 1.76
C ASP A 78 -6.19 -3.37 1.04
N MET A 79 -6.76 -3.75 -0.09
CA MET A 79 -7.59 -2.88 -0.93
C MET A 79 -9.06 -3.25 -0.84
N ILE A 80 -9.91 -2.22 -0.70
CA ILE A 80 -11.34 -2.30 -0.97
C ILE A 80 -11.67 -1.22 -2.00
N MET A 81 -12.15 -1.61 -3.18
CA MET A 81 -12.52 -0.71 -4.26
C MET A 81 -13.99 -0.94 -4.64
N LEU A 82 -14.81 0.09 -4.53
CA LEU A 82 -16.14 0.16 -5.10
C LEU A 82 -16.05 0.80 -6.48
N VAL A 83 -16.54 0.10 -7.49
CA VAL A 83 -16.75 0.64 -8.83
C VAL A 83 -18.25 0.71 -9.08
N ASP A 84 -18.76 1.92 -9.29
CA ASP A 84 -20.16 2.13 -9.65
C ASP A 84 -20.28 2.42 -11.14
N PHE A 85 -20.61 1.36 -11.90
CA PHE A 85 -20.84 1.42 -13.34
C PHE A 85 -22.09 2.21 -13.75
N GLY A 86 -23.01 2.48 -12.81
CA GLY A 86 -24.20 3.29 -13.06
C GLY A 86 -23.89 4.79 -13.03
N ASP A 87 -23.00 5.18 -12.12
CA ASP A 87 -22.59 6.56 -11.88
C ASP A 87 -21.20 6.90 -12.47
N ASN A 88 -20.51 5.91 -13.05
CA ASN A 88 -19.14 5.98 -13.57
C ASN A 88 -18.12 6.45 -12.52
N ASP A 89 -18.29 6.03 -11.27
CA ASP A 89 -17.51 6.49 -10.12
C ASP A 89 -16.69 5.34 -9.50
N ILE A 90 -15.52 5.68 -8.96
CA ILE A 90 -14.68 4.76 -8.18
C ILE A 90 -14.42 5.37 -6.82
N ALA A 91 -14.66 4.60 -5.76
CA ALA A 91 -14.36 4.98 -4.39
C ALA A 91 -13.78 3.80 -3.61
N GLY A 92 -12.99 4.05 -2.58
CA GLY A 92 -12.46 2.95 -1.77
C GLY A 92 -11.32 3.36 -0.87
N ASN A 93 -10.56 2.38 -0.41
CA ASN A 93 -9.35 2.62 0.35
C ASN A 93 -8.31 1.50 0.20
N VAL A 94 -7.06 1.87 0.47
CA VAL A 94 -5.97 0.94 0.77
C VAL A 94 -5.58 1.14 2.22
N THR A 95 -5.57 0.06 2.98
CA THR A 95 -5.22 0.05 4.41
C THR A 95 -4.13 -0.98 4.67
N ASN A 96 -3.67 -1.07 5.91
CA ASN A 96 -2.77 -2.13 6.34
C ASN A 96 -1.51 -2.25 5.45
N LEU A 97 -0.87 -1.11 5.19
CA LEU A 97 0.30 -1.03 4.32
C LEU A 97 1.52 -1.59 5.06
N ASN A 98 2.05 -2.71 4.59
CA ASN A 98 3.23 -3.35 5.14
C ASN A 98 4.42 -3.11 4.21
N LEU A 99 5.53 -2.64 4.76
CA LEU A 99 6.82 -2.60 4.08
C LEU A 99 7.49 -3.96 4.21
N ILE A 100 7.87 -4.54 3.09
CA ILE A 100 8.59 -5.80 2.96
C ILE A 100 10.01 -5.47 2.51
N ASP A 101 11.00 -6.05 3.18
CA ASP A 101 12.40 -5.81 2.84
C ASP A 101 12.76 -6.49 1.50
N PRO A 102 13.93 -6.18 0.92
CA PRO A 102 14.37 -6.80 -0.34
C PRO A 102 14.60 -8.32 -0.26
N ASN A 103 14.63 -8.92 0.94
CA ASN A 103 14.73 -10.37 1.12
C ASN A 103 13.35 -11.05 1.14
N GLY A 104 12.25 -10.28 1.07
CA GLY A 104 10.88 -10.77 1.14
C GLY A 104 10.33 -10.89 2.56
N GLU A 105 11.05 -10.40 3.57
CA GLU A 105 10.62 -10.45 4.97
C GLU A 105 9.88 -9.15 5.35
N PRO A 106 8.65 -9.25 5.89
CA PRO A 106 7.92 -8.09 6.39
C PRO A 106 8.72 -7.35 7.47
N ASN A 107 8.94 -6.07 7.26
CA ASN A 107 9.81 -5.22 8.08
C ASN A 107 9.00 -4.40 9.08
N GLN A 108 8.00 -3.66 8.60
CA GLN A 108 7.15 -2.80 9.42
C GLN A 108 5.78 -2.59 8.78
N ARG A 109 4.81 -2.17 9.58
CA ARG A 109 3.53 -1.65 9.09
C ARG A 109 3.49 -0.13 9.15
N PHE A 110 3.11 0.52 8.05
CA PHE A 110 2.75 1.92 8.07
C PHE A 110 1.36 2.12 8.71
N ASP A 111 1.25 3.09 9.60
CA ASP A 111 -0.07 3.57 10.05
C ASP A 111 -0.65 4.55 9.01
N GLY A 112 -1.98 4.65 8.97
CA GLY A 112 -2.71 5.46 8.00
C GLY A 112 -3.43 4.63 6.93
N ASP A 113 -4.06 5.33 6.00
CA ASP A 113 -4.81 4.78 4.88
C ASP A 113 -4.71 5.68 3.65
N LEU A 114 -4.87 5.08 2.48
CA LEU A 114 -4.96 5.79 1.21
C LEU A 114 -6.40 5.74 0.74
N GLN A 115 -7.03 6.90 0.61
CA GLN A 115 -8.38 7.00 0.05
C GLN A 115 -8.30 6.84 -1.47
N ILE A 116 -9.12 5.94 -2.02
CA ILE A 116 -9.30 5.76 -3.46
C ILE A 116 -10.45 6.63 -3.95
N ALA A 117 -10.21 7.38 -5.03
CA ALA A 117 -11.22 8.12 -5.77
C ALA A 117 -10.87 8.17 -7.26
N GLY A 118 -11.85 7.99 -8.15
CA GLY A 118 -11.62 7.94 -9.59
C GLY A 118 -12.89 7.81 -10.41
N THR A 119 -12.72 7.45 -11.67
CA THR A 119 -13.82 7.23 -12.61
C THR A 119 -13.63 5.93 -13.36
N GLU A 120 -14.75 5.27 -13.65
CA GLU A 120 -14.78 4.10 -14.53
C GLU A 120 -15.34 4.50 -15.90
N THR A 121 -14.88 3.88 -16.98
CA THR A 121 -15.43 4.10 -18.33
C THR A 121 -15.32 2.83 -19.17
N GLY A 122 -16.43 2.12 -19.30
CA GLY A 122 -16.53 0.95 -20.17
C GLY A 122 -15.56 -0.18 -19.78
N GLY A 123 -15.34 -0.36 -18.49
CA GLY A 123 -14.47 -1.36 -17.88
C GLY A 123 -13.09 -0.83 -17.56
N GLY A 124 -12.68 0.31 -18.13
CA GLY A 124 -11.42 0.98 -17.80
C GLY A 124 -11.53 1.75 -16.49
N LEU A 125 -10.49 1.67 -15.67
CA LEU A 125 -10.42 2.25 -14.32
C LEU A 125 -9.31 3.31 -14.29
N ASP A 126 -9.66 4.56 -13.99
CA ASP A 126 -8.71 5.65 -13.77
C ASP A 126 -8.97 6.27 -12.39
N ALA A 127 -8.09 6.01 -11.43
CA ALA A 127 -8.25 6.44 -10.06
C ALA A 127 -6.94 6.88 -9.41
N PHE A 128 -7.07 7.55 -8.26
CA PHE A 128 -5.95 7.87 -7.38
C PHE A 128 -6.17 7.25 -6.01
N ALA A 129 -5.12 6.69 -5.41
CA ALA A 129 -5.06 6.38 -3.99
C ALA A 129 -4.15 7.39 -3.29
N SER A 130 -4.66 8.14 -2.32
CA SER A 130 -3.84 9.12 -1.61
C SER A 130 -4.14 9.24 -0.13
N GLY A 131 -3.10 9.49 0.66
CA GLY A 131 -3.23 9.58 2.11
C GLY A 131 -1.92 9.92 2.82
N GLN A 132 -1.99 10.01 4.14
CA GLN A 132 -0.81 10.11 4.99
C GLN A 132 -0.43 8.73 5.50
N ILE A 133 0.88 8.45 5.49
CA ILE A 133 1.46 7.25 6.07
C ILE A 133 2.46 7.65 7.17
N LEU A 134 2.47 6.88 8.25
CA LEU A 134 3.44 7.01 9.34
C LEU A 134 4.24 5.71 9.47
N GLY A 135 5.55 5.83 9.64
CA GLY A 135 6.44 4.70 9.84
C GLY A 135 7.64 5.05 10.71
N VAL A 136 8.64 4.18 10.65
CA VAL A 136 9.93 4.37 11.32
C VAL A 136 11.06 4.24 10.31
N ASP A 137 11.99 5.19 10.32
CA ASP A 137 13.17 5.17 9.44
C ASP A 137 14.28 4.24 9.95
N ASN A 138 15.37 4.14 9.19
CA ASN A 138 16.51 3.29 9.55
C ASN A 138 17.27 3.76 10.82
N GLU A 139 17.05 5.00 11.27
CA GLU A 139 17.63 5.56 12.49
C GLU A 139 16.71 5.35 13.70
N GLY A 140 15.51 4.81 13.49
CA GLY A 140 14.52 4.57 14.53
C GLY A 140 13.69 5.80 14.86
N TYR A 141 13.60 6.79 13.97
CA TYR A 141 12.72 7.95 14.18
C TYR A 141 11.37 7.74 13.52
N THR A 142 10.31 8.22 14.18
CA THR A 142 8.99 8.31 13.57
C THR A 142 9.03 9.34 12.45
N VAL A 143 8.50 8.94 11.30
CA VAL A 143 8.49 9.74 10.07
C VAL A 143 7.09 9.72 9.47
N ASP A 144 6.67 10.85 8.90
CA ASP A 144 5.40 10.98 8.22
C ASP A 144 5.58 11.38 6.75
N SER A 145 4.69 10.90 5.90
CA SER A 145 4.71 11.25 4.48
C SER A 145 3.35 11.18 3.84
N ARG A 146 3.19 11.96 2.77
CA ARG A 146 2.03 11.88 1.91
C ARG A 146 2.34 10.95 0.74
N MET A 147 1.59 9.86 0.64
CA MET A 147 1.63 8.95 -0.49
C MET A 147 0.51 9.28 -1.47
N VAL A 148 0.84 9.27 -2.76
CA VAL A 148 -0.10 9.43 -3.87
C VAL A 148 0.25 8.42 -4.95
N LEU A 149 -0.73 7.59 -5.30
CA LEU A 149 -0.63 6.56 -6.34
C LEU A 149 -1.70 6.81 -7.41
N ILE A 150 -1.33 6.63 -8.66
CA ILE A 150 -2.20 6.51 -9.83
C ILE A 150 -2.52 5.03 -9.98
N LEU A 151 -3.81 4.73 -10.08
CA LEU A 151 -4.36 3.41 -10.33
C LEU A 151 -4.98 3.40 -11.73
N ASP A 152 -4.37 2.67 -12.65
CA ASP A 152 -4.84 2.55 -14.04
C ASP A 152 -4.98 1.07 -14.39
N GLY A 153 -6.18 0.63 -14.77
CA GLY A 153 -6.47 -0.79 -14.97
C GLY A 153 -7.81 -1.04 -15.66
N ASP A 154 -8.22 -2.31 -15.61
CA ASP A 154 -9.45 -2.78 -16.25
C ASP A 154 -10.23 -3.72 -15.31
N VAL A 155 -11.50 -3.93 -15.66
CA VAL A 155 -12.38 -4.95 -15.10
C VAL A 155 -12.23 -6.26 -15.89
N TYR A 156 -12.15 -7.37 -15.16
CA TYR A 156 -11.87 -8.71 -15.70
C TYR A 156 -12.98 -9.69 -15.30
N ASN A 157 -13.09 -10.78 -16.08
CA ASN A 157 -13.97 -11.91 -15.78
C ASN A 157 -13.18 -13.03 -15.10
N ASP A 158 -13.49 -13.33 -13.86
CA ASP A 158 -12.97 -14.48 -13.12
C ASP A 158 -13.99 -15.63 -13.12
N THR A 159 -14.92 -15.63 -12.17
CA THR A 159 -15.96 -16.66 -12.06
C THR A 159 -17.28 -16.23 -12.69
N ARG A 160 -17.48 -14.92 -12.84
CA ARG A 160 -18.64 -14.25 -13.39
C ARG A 160 -18.19 -13.10 -14.29
N GLU A 161 -19.16 -12.44 -14.92
CA GLU A 161 -18.89 -11.24 -15.69
C GLU A 161 -18.59 -10.07 -14.75
N GLY A 162 -17.46 -9.40 -14.99
CA GLY A 162 -17.03 -8.20 -14.28
C GLY A 162 -16.75 -8.38 -12.79
N ASP A 163 -16.34 -9.56 -12.34
CA ASP A 163 -16.12 -9.87 -10.92
C ASP A 163 -14.65 -9.79 -10.47
N ALA A 164 -13.73 -9.31 -11.32
CA ALA A 164 -12.37 -9.01 -10.94
C ALA A 164 -11.90 -7.63 -11.45
N VAL A 165 -10.88 -7.07 -10.81
CA VAL A 165 -10.14 -5.88 -11.27
C VAL A 165 -8.65 -6.15 -11.20
N PHE A 166 -7.91 -5.57 -12.16
CA PHE A 166 -6.45 -5.61 -12.17
C PHE A 166 -5.92 -4.38 -12.90
N GLY A 167 -4.81 -3.84 -12.40
CA GLY A 167 -4.17 -2.69 -13.03
C GLY A 167 -2.84 -2.33 -12.41
N SER A 168 -2.22 -1.30 -12.96
CA SER A 168 -1.00 -0.69 -12.43
C SER A 168 -1.28 0.24 -11.25
N ALA A 169 -0.34 0.30 -10.31
CA ALA A 169 -0.34 1.21 -9.18
C ALA A 169 1.03 1.90 -9.12
N THR A 170 1.11 3.15 -9.59
CA THR A 170 2.38 3.87 -9.71
C THR A 170 2.31 5.23 -9.01
N GLY A 171 3.39 5.70 -8.41
CA GLY A 171 3.38 7.00 -7.77
C GLY A 171 4.54 7.24 -6.83
N THR A 172 4.32 8.11 -5.85
CA THR A 172 5.37 8.53 -4.92
C THR A 172 4.85 8.80 -3.52
N SER A 173 5.72 8.61 -2.54
CA SER A 173 5.61 9.20 -1.20
C SER A 173 6.52 10.42 -1.10
N THR A 174 6.04 11.49 -0.48
CA THR A 174 6.80 12.73 -0.25
C THR A 174 6.62 13.23 1.19
N GLY A 175 7.72 13.69 1.79
CA GLY A 175 7.76 14.08 3.21
C GLY A 175 9.08 13.64 3.81
N ASP A 176 9.02 13.07 5.02
CA ASP A 176 10.18 12.47 5.68
C ASP A 176 10.62 11.14 5.04
N PHE A 177 9.73 10.48 4.30
CA PHE A 177 9.97 9.32 3.45
C PHE A 177 9.66 9.63 1.99
N ASN A 178 10.73 9.78 1.20
CA ASN A 178 10.64 9.93 -0.24
C ASN A 178 10.84 8.58 -0.90
N MET A 179 9.75 8.06 -1.49
CA MET A 179 9.74 6.76 -2.15
C MET A 179 9.11 6.88 -3.53
N ASN A 180 9.66 6.19 -4.51
CA ASN A 180 8.97 5.87 -5.76
C ASN A 180 8.28 4.52 -5.59
N VAL A 181 7.08 4.41 -6.12
CA VAL A 181 6.21 3.23 -6.03
C VAL A 181 5.86 2.79 -7.44
N ASP A 182 6.09 1.51 -7.76
CA ASP A 182 5.74 0.90 -9.04
C ASP A 182 5.22 -0.52 -8.81
N GLY A 183 3.98 -0.78 -9.19
CA GLY A 183 3.32 -2.03 -8.85
C GLY A 183 1.96 -2.21 -9.50
N VAL A 184 1.13 -2.99 -8.82
CA VAL A 184 -0.19 -3.39 -9.28
C VAL A 184 -1.23 -3.32 -8.17
N PHE A 185 -2.48 -3.15 -8.55
CA PHE A 185 -3.63 -3.44 -7.70
C PHE A 185 -4.46 -4.55 -8.33
N PHE A 186 -5.11 -5.35 -7.50
CA PHE A 186 -5.97 -6.43 -7.96
C PHE A 186 -7.01 -6.78 -6.90
N GLY A 187 -8.14 -7.35 -7.32
CA GLY A 187 -9.15 -7.83 -6.39
C GLY A 187 -10.32 -8.51 -7.08
N THR A 188 -11.14 -9.21 -6.28
CA THR A 188 -12.33 -9.92 -6.76
C THR A 188 -13.57 -9.54 -5.95
N ALA A 189 -14.73 -9.67 -6.59
CA ALA A 189 -16.03 -9.53 -5.98
C ALA A 189 -16.63 -10.94 -5.75
N ASN A 190 -16.78 -11.32 -4.48
CA ASN A 190 -17.47 -12.55 -4.08
C ASN A 190 -18.99 -12.33 -4.04
#